data_AF-A0A2P2GTK7-F1
#
_entry.id   AF-A0A2P2GTK7-F1
#
_cell.length_a   1.000
_cell.length_b   1.000
_cell.length_c   1.000
_cell.angle_alpha   90.00
_cell.angle_beta   90.00
_cell.angle_gamma   90.00
#
_symmetry.space_group_name_H-M   'P 1'
#
loop_
_entity.id
_entity.type
_entity.pdbx_description
1 polymer ?
#
loop_
_entity_poly.entity_id
_entity_poly.type
_entity_poly.pdbx_seq_one_letter_code
_entity_poly.pdbx_strand_id
1 'polypeptide(L)'
;MNSAYQALSIDLADALHAEVIRTGAEAPAVRGATWQTAVVTAVAADGTLTAAGISGIRRLERFTDPVIGDTIIINQAASGAWIATDRLATSVGEWTALSFASGFSAAAGYQVPQYRLIGRTVHIRGSFTKSTTLVSGDVFTTVPTAIRPAVDHDMVIGGSHGTNGTNFGAFRGILRTNGTFEYRGPSVSTLVFIPPTTYWLS
;
A
#
# COMPACT_ATOMS: atom_id res chain seq x y z
N MET A 1 -35.27 58.98 -25.20
CA MET A 1 -34.19 58.24 -25.90
C MET A 1 -33.10 57.68 -24.95
N ASN A 2 -32.80 58.28 -23.79
CA ASN A 2 -31.75 57.75 -22.88
C ASN A 2 -32.05 56.40 -22.20
N SER A 3 -33.32 56.10 -21.89
CA SER A 3 -33.67 54.89 -21.11
C SER A 3 -33.52 53.58 -21.88
N ALA A 4 -33.79 53.56 -23.19
CA ALA A 4 -33.63 52.38 -24.04
C ALA A 4 -32.15 52.03 -24.29
N TYR A 5 -31.29 53.04 -24.43
CA TYR A 5 -29.83 52.85 -24.54
C TYR A 5 -29.23 52.31 -23.24
N GLN A 6 -29.71 52.77 -22.08
CA GLN A 6 -29.29 52.21 -20.80
C GLN A 6 -29.68 50.75 -20.64
N ALA A 7 -30.92 50.37 -20.97
CA ALA A 7 -31.38 48.98 -20.91
C ALA A 7 -30.51 48.05 -21.79
N LEU A 8 -30.24 48.45 -23.05
CA LEU A 8 -29.38 47.69 -23.96
C LEU A 8 -27.96 47.52 -23.41
N SER A 9 -27.41 48.54 -22.76
CA SER A 9 -26.05 48.47 -22.18
C SER A 9 -25.96 47.53 -20.97
N ILE A 10 -27.03 47.43 -20.18
CA ILE A 10 -27.13 46.50 -19.04
C ILE A 10 -27.25 45.07 -19.56
N ASP A 11 -28.14 44.82 -20.52
CA ASP A 11 -28.32 43.49 -21.11
C ASP A 11 -27.04 42.97 -21.77
N LEU A 12 -26.28 43.84 -22.46
CA LEU A 12 -24.99 43.48 -23.04
C LEU A 12 -23.94 43.18 -21.96
N ALA A 13 -23.88 43.97 -20.89
CA ALA A 13 -22.94 43.74 -19.81
C ALA A 13 -23.23 42.42 -19.08
N ASP A 14 -24.50 42.11 -18.84
CA ASP A 14 -24.93 40.85 -18.22
C ASP A 14 -24.66 39.64 -19.12
N ALA A 15 -24.94 39.77 -20.44
CA ALA A 15 -24.62 38.73 -21.41
C ALA A 15 -23.11 38.48 -21.51
N LEU A 16 -22.29 39.54 -21.51
CA LEU A 16 -20.84 39.43 -21.54
C LEU A 16 -20.32 38.77 -20.26
N HIS A 17 -20.86 39.14 -19.10
CA HIS A 17 -20.48 38.56 -17.81
C HIS A 17 -20.83 37.07 -17.74
N ALA A 18 -22.03 36.68 -18.19
CA ALA A 18 -22.44 35.28 -18.27
C ALA A 18 -21.53 34.47 -19.20
N GLU A 19 -21.18 35.02 -20.36
CA GLU A 19 -20.31 34.37 -21.33
C GLU A 19 -18.86 34.23 -20.84
N VAL A 20 -18.34 35.23 -20.13
CA VAL A 20 -17.01 35.18 -19.50
C VAL A 20 -16.98 34.10 -18.41
N ILE A 21 -18.02 33.99 -17.58
CA ILE A 21 -18.11 32.92 -16.56
C ILE A 21 -18.15 31.55 -17.22
N ARG A 22 -19.00 31.38 -18.25
CA ARG A 22 -19.15 30.11 -18.98
C ARG A 22 -17.84 29.70 -19.64
N THR A 23 -17.23 30.61 -20.40
CA THR A 23 -15.95 30.39 -21.07
C THR A 23 -14.84 30.12 -20.07
N GLY A 24 -14.79 30.85 -18.94
CA GLY A 24 -13.80 30.65 -17.90
C GLY A 24 -13.93 29.30 -17.18
N ALA A 25 -15.14 28.79 -17.01
CA ALA A 25 -15.38 27.47 -16.42
C ALA A 25 -15.00 26.32 -17.38
N GLU A 26 -15.22 26.50 -18.68
CA GLU A 26 -14.94 25.50 -19.72
C GLU A 26 -13.48 25.52 -20.20
N ALA A 27 -12.77 26.65 -20.09
CA ALA A 27 -11.39 26.80 -20.54
C ALA A 27 -10.36 26.44 -19.45
N PRO A 28 -9.60 25.33 -19.58
CA PRO A 28 -8.62 24.91 -18.57
C PRO A 28 -7.53 25.97 -18.31
N ALA A 29 -7.15 26.74 -19.33
CA ALA A 29 -6.19 27.83 -19.20
C ALA A 29 -6.68 29.00 -18.33
N VAL A 30 -8.01 29.15 -18.17
CA VAL A 30 -8.64 30.22 -17.36
C VAL A 30 -9.00 29.70 -15.96
N ARG A 31 -9.55 28.49 -15.87
CA ARG A 31 -9.89 27.84 -14.59
C ARG A 31 -8.65 27.52 -13.72
N GLY A 32 -7.49 27.35 -14.35
CA GLY A 32 -6.26 26.93 -13.69
C GLY A 32 -6.16 25.41 -13.53
N ALA A 33 -5.25 24.97 -12.66
CA ALA A 33 -5.00 23.54 -12.47
C ALA A 33 -6.23 22.83 -11.88
N THR A 34 -6.73 21.81 -12.57
CA THR A 34 -7.81 20.95 -12.06
C THR A 34 -7.18 19.76 -11.36
N TRP A 35 -7.53 19.55 -10.09
CA TRP A 35 -7.16 18.33 -9.36
C TRP A 35 -8.40 17.48 -9.13
N GLN A 36 -8.26 16.17 -9.26
CA GLN A 36 -9.32 15.22 -8.94
C GLN A 36 -8.72 13.89 -8.47
N THR A 37 -9.51 13.13 -7.72
CA THR A 37 -9.18 11.74 -7.40
C THR A 37 -9.61 10.83 -8.55
N ALA A 38 -8.83 9.80 -8.82
CA ALA A 38 -9.15 8.83 -9.86
C ALA A 38 -8.63 7.44 -9.48
N VAL A 39 -9.24 6.40 -10.03
CA VAL A 39 -8.75 5.01 -9.89
C VAL A 39 -7.95 4.65 -11.13
N VAL A 40 -6.76 4.09 -10.92
CA VAL A 40 -5.90 3.58 -12.00
C VAL A 40 -6.58 2.39 -12.67
N THR A 41 -6.77 2.47 -13.99
CA THR A 41 -7.38 1.41 -14.81
C THR A 41 -6.39 0.75 -15.76
N ALA A 42 -5.24 1.39 -16.04
CA ALA A 42 -4.12 0.77 -16.74
C ALA A 42 -2.79 1.41 -16.32
N VAL A 43 -1.72 0.62 -16.38
CA VAL A 43 -0.34 1.05 -16.10
C VAL A 43 0.53 0.68 -17.29
N ALA A 44 1.19 1.67 -17.88
CA ALA A 44 2.08 1.46 -19.01
C ALA A 44 3.54 1.36 -18.54
N ALA A 45 4.36 0.59 -19.27
CA ALA A 45 5.78 0.40 -18.97
C ALA A 45 6.62 1.67 -19.15
N ASP A 46 6.09 2.68 -19.85
CA ASP A 46 6.76 3.96 -20.12
C ASP A 46 6.61 4.99 -18.99
N GLY A 47 6.00 4.59 -17.86
CA GLY A 47 5.75 5.47 -16.72
C GLY A 47 4.53 6.38 -16.90
N THR A 48 3.62 6.06 -17.81
CA THR A 48 2.28 6.64 -17.85
C THR A 48 1.23 5.69 -17.27
N LEU A 49 0.06 6.23 -16.92
CA LEU A 49 -1.09 5.48 -16.47
C LEU A 49 -2.38 6.01 -17.11
N THR A 50 -3.43 5.19 -17.03
CA THR A 50 -4.80 5.56 -17.40
C THR A 50 -5.66 5.60 -16.16
N ALA A 51 -6.43 6.68 -15.98
CA ALA A 51 -7.36 6.85 -14.87
C ALA A 51 -8.47 7.84 -15.28
N ALA A 52 -9.69 7.68 -14.74
CA ALA A 52 -10.85 8.53 -15.08
C ALA A 52 -11.11 8.68 -16.59
N GLY A 53 -10.82 7.64 -17.38
CA GLY A 53 -10.95 7.67 -18.85
C GLY A 53 -9.85 8.45 -19.59
N ILE A 54 -8.88 9.01 -18.88
CA ILE A 54 -7.75 9.77 -19.44
C ILE A 54 -6.55 8.84 -19.54
N SER A 55 -5.94 8.75 -20.71
CA SER A 55 -4.71 7.97 -20.96
C SER A 55 -3.47 8.88 -20.99
N GLY A 56 -2.29 8.29 -20.83
CA GLY A 56 -1.02 9.02 -20.94
C GLY A 56 -0.71 9.95 -19.75
N ILE A 57 -1.35 9.73 -18.59
CA ILE A 57 -1.09 10.52 -17.39
C ILE A 57 0.32 10.20 -16.90
N ARG A 58 1.20 11.19 -16.82
CA ARG A 58 2.60 11.00 -16.39
C ARG A 58 2.65 10.85 -14.86
N ARG A 59 3.28 9.80 -14.35
CA ARG A 59 3.53 9.68 -12.91
C ARG A 59 4.78 10.44 -12.48
N LEU A 60 4.80 10.94 -11.25
CA LEU A 60 6.04 11.39 -10.62
C LEU A 60 6.98 10.21 -10.40
N GLU A 61 8.30 10.44 -10.44
CA GLU A 61 9.32 9.40 -10.22
C GLU A 61 9.13 8.67 -8.88
N ARG A 62 8.75 9.40 -7.83
CA ARG A 62 8.46 8.84 -6.50
C ARG A 62 7.22 7.94 -6.45
N PHE A 63 6.31 8.04 -7.42
CA PHE A 63 5.13 7.19 -7.48
C PHE A 63 5.53 5.84 -8.13
N THR A 64 6.23 5.04 -7.34
CA THR A 64 6.75 3.73 -7.71
C THR A 64 5.66 2.66 -7.67
N ASP A 65 5.75 1.69 -8.57
CA ASP A 65 4.84 0.53 -8.68
C ASP A 65 3.35 0.86 -8.58
N PRO A 66 2.81 1.74 -9.46
CA PRO A 66 1.38 1.90 -9.59
C PRO A 66 0.76 0.58 -10.06
N VAL A 67 -0.41 0.26 -9.54
CA VAL A 67 -1.18 -0.92 -9.95
C VAL A 67 -2.61 -0.52 -10.28
N ILE A 68 -3.27 -1.35 -11.09
CA ILE A 68 -4.70 -1.21 -11.36
C ILE A 68 -5.46 -1.29 -10.02
N GLY A 69 -6.40 -0.36 -9.79
CA GLY A 69 -7.17 -0.23 -8.55
C GLY A 69 -6.63 0.81 -7.57
N ASP A 70 -5.44 1.36 -7.79
CA ASP A 70 -4.92 2.45 -6.96
C ASP A 70 -5.78 3.71 -7.07
N THR A 71 -6.19 4.27 -5.94
CA THR A 71 -6.78 5.62 -5.88
C THR A 71 -5.65 6.65 -5.83
N ILE A 72 -5.62 7.56 -6.78
CA ILE A 72 -4.56 8.56 -6.96
C ILE A 72 -5.14 9.97 -7.05
N ILE A 73 -4.30 10.97 -6.84
CA ILE A 73 -4.60 12.35 -7.24
C ILE A 73 -4.01 12.60 -8.63
N ILE A 74 -4.83 13.05 -9.57
CA ILE A 74 -4.40 13.54 -10.87
C ILE A 74 -4.61 15.05 -10.97
N ASN A 75 -3.64 15.73 -11.57
CA ASN A 75 -3.64 17.17 -11.78
C ASN A 75 -3.50 17.47 -13.27
N GLN A 76 -4.39 18.31 -13.80
CA GLN A 76 -4.27 18.85 -15.14
C GLN A 76 -3.52 20.18 -15.09
N ALA A 77 -2.42 20.28 -15.81
CA ALA A 77 -1.75 21.56 -16.05
C ALA A 77 -2.54 22.42 -17.04
N ALA A 78 -2.27 23.73 -17.07
CA ALA A 78 -2.91 24.65 -18.03
C ALA A 78 -2.64 24.28 -19.50
N SER A 79 -1.57 23.53 -19.78
CA SER A 79 -1.25 22.96 -21.10
C SER A 79 -2.15 21.78 -21.50
N GLY A 80 -3.02 21.31 -20.60
CA GLY A 80 -3.85 20.12 -20.78
C GLY A 80 -3.15 18.81 -20.38
N ALA A 81 -1.85 18.82 -20.11
CA ALA A 81 -1.10 17.65 -19.67
C ALA A 81 -1.53 17.19 -18.27
N TRP A 82 -1.56 15.88 -18.06
CA TRP A 82 -1.95 15.28 -16.79
C TRP A 82 -0.77 14.68 -16.05
N ILE A 83 -0.70 14.94 -14.75
CA ILE A 83 0.30 14.39 -13.83
C ILE A 83 -0.42 13.65 -12.71
N ALA A 84 0.04 12.44 -12.39
CA ALA A 84 -0.35 11.69 -11.21
C ALA A 84 0.65 11.94 -10.08
N THR A 85 0.17 12.49 -8.96
CA THR A 85 1.03 12.93 -7.85
C THR A 85 1.51 11.75 -7.01
N ASP A 86 0.58 10.95 -6.48
CA ASP A 86 0.86 9.76 -5.69
C ASP A 86 -0.41 8.94 -5.44
N ARG A 87 -0.24 7.73 -4.88
CA ARG A 87 -1.30 6.89 -4.32
C ARG A 87 -1.83 7.50 -3.01
N LEU A 88 -3.14 7.56 -2.87
CA LEU A 88 -3.79 7.89 -1.61
C LEU A 88 -3.71 6.70 -0.64
N ALA A 89 -3.29 6.97 0.60
CA ALA A 89 -3.27 5.96 1.63
C ALA A 89 -4.69 5.46 1.92
N THR A 90 -4.87 4.14 1.97
CA THR A 90 -6.14 3.50 2.33
C THR A 90 -6.24 3.20 3.83
N SER A 91 -5.10 3.08 4.51
CA SER A 91 -5.01 2.94 5.97
C SER A 91 -3.62 3.32 6.47
N VAL A 92 -3.48 3.49 7.78
CA VAL A 92 -2.17 3.61 8.46
C VAL A 92 -1.53 2.25 8.79
N GLY A 93 -2.19 1.14 8.41
CA GLY A 93 -1.77 -0.24 8.66
C GLY A 93 -1.85 -0.62 10.13
N GLU A 94 -3.03 -1.00 10.59
CA GLU A 94 -3.21 -1.54 11.94
C GLU A 94 -2.52 -2.89 12.12
N TRP A 95 -1.95 -3.10 13.31
CA TRP A 95 -1.35 -4.38 13.65
C TRP A 95 -2.43 -5.42 13.90
N THR A 96 -2.37 -6.51 13.14
CA THR A 96 -3.30 -7.64 13.21
C THR A 96 -2.54 -8.89 13.67
N ALA A 97 -3.05 -9.56 14.71
CA ALA A 97 -2.46 -10.80 15.21
C ALA A 97 -2.52 -11.91 14.15
N LEU A 98 -1.44 -12.69 14.05
CA LEU A 98 -1.39 -13.90 13.23
C LEU A 98 -2.06 -15.06 13.97
N SER A 99 -2.81 -15.89 13.24
CA SER A 99 -3.34 -17.14 13.78
C SER A 99 -2.23 -18.17 13.95
N PHE A 100 -2.40 -19.11 14.87
CA PHE A 100 -1.41 -20.16 15.11
C PHE A 100 -1.87 -21.50 14.53
N ALA A 101 -0.91 -22.25 13.98
CA ALA A 101 -1.08 -23.67 13.72
C ALA A 101 -1.18 -24.46 15.04
N SER A 102 -1.70 -25.68 14.96
CA SER A 102 -1.84 -26.55 16.14
C SER A 102 -0.48 -26.76 16.84
N GLY A 103 -0.48 -26.66 18.17
CA GLY A 103 0.71 -26.80 19.00
C GLY A 103 1.57 -25.54 19.12
N PHE A 104 1.21 -24.44 18.45
CA PHE A 104 1.89 -23.15 18.59
C PHE A 104 1.09 -22.17 19.43
N SER A 105 1.80 -21.27 20.11
CA SER A 105 1.21 -20.17 20.85
C SER A 105 2.13 -18.96 20.90
N ALA A 106 1.59 -17.82 21.32
CA ALA A 106 2.41 -16.64 21.59
C ALA A 106 3.33 -16.89 22.79
N ALA A 107 4.56 -16.40 22.69
CA ALA A 107 5.50 -16.47 23.79
C ALA A 107 5.09 -15.52 24.93
N ALA A 108 4.94 -16.07 26.14
CA ALA A 108 4.57 -15.27 27.31
C ALA A 108 5.59 -14.15 27.59
N GLY A 109 5.11 -12.94 27.85
CA GLY A 109 5.95 -11.76 28.11
C GLY A 109 6.51 -11.07 26.86
N TYR A 110 6.20 -11.57 25.65
CA TYR A 110 6.63 -10.98 24.37
C TYR A 110 5.45 -10.49 23.53
N GLN A 111 5.75 -9.74 22.47
CA GLN A 111 4.73 -9.35 21.50
C GLN A 111 4.20 -10.57 20.77
N VAL A 112 2.88 -10.69 20.68
CA VAL A 112 2.21 -11.69 19.84
C VAL A 112 2.66 -11.52 18.38
N PRO A 113 2.92 -12.61 17.63
CA PRO A 113 3.15 -12.57 16.20
C PRO A 113 2.01 -11.84 15.49
N GLN A 114 2.36 -10.81 14.75
CA GLN A 114 1.41 -9.88 14.15
C GLN A 114 1.99 -9.28 12.89
N TYR A 115 1.10 -8.82 12.02
CA TYR A 115 1.45 -8.15 10.78
C TYR A 115 0.71 -6.83 10.66
N ARG A 116 1.21 -5.94 9.80
CA ARG A 116 0.43 -4.82 9.26
C ARG A 116 0.79 -4.59 7.81
N LEU A 117 -0.16 -4.05 7.04
CA LEU A 117 0.02 -3.67 5.65
C LEU A 117 -0.10 -2.16 5.52
N ILE A 118 0.97 -1.50 5.06
CA ILE A 118 0.99 -0.06 4.78
C ILE A 118 1.26 0.11 3.29
N GLY A 119 0.24 0.51 2.53
CA GLY A 119 0.29 0.48 1.07
C GLY A 119 0.55 -0.96 0.59
N ARG A 120 1.75 -1.21 0.06
CA ARG A 120 2.19 -2.54 -0.41
C ARG A 120 3.26 -3.16 0.48
N THR A 121 3.68 -2.48 1.53
CA THR A 121 4.71 -2.96 2.45
C THR A 121 4.06 -3.71 3.59
N VAL A 122 4.38 -4.98 3.73
CA VAL A 122 4.01 -5.79 4.88
C VAL A 122 5.10 -5.67 5.92
N HIS A 123 4.72 -5.43 7.16
CA HIS A 123 5.59 -5.54 8.32
C HIS A 123 5.14 -6.73 9.15
N ILE A 124 6.08 -7.56 9.62
CA ILE A 124 5.81 -8.68 10.54
C ILE A 124 6.76 -8.60 11.73
N ARG A 125 6.26 -8.96 12.91
CA ARG A 125 7.05 -9.06 14.16
C ARG A 125 6.39 -10.00 15.16
N GLY A 126 7.10 -10.33 16.23
CA GLY A 126 6.54 -10.95 17.43
C GLY A 126 7.31 -12.18 17.86
N SER A 127 6.75 -13.01 18.74
CA SER A 127 7.44 -14.20 19.24
C SER A 127 6.48 -15.34 19.54
N PHE A 128 6.91 -16.56 19.24
CA PHE A 128 6.09 -17.75 19.42
C PHE A 128 6.87 -18.89 20.07
N THR A 129 6.14 -19.82 20.65
CA THR A 129 6.64 -21.09 21.18
C THR A 129 5.85 -22.23 20.57
N LYS A 130 6.38 -23.45 20.70
CA LYS A 130 5.68 -24.69 20.36
C LYS A 130 5.60 -25.55 21.63
N SER A 131 4.49 -26.25 21.83
CA SER A 131 4.28 -27.13 22.99
C SER A 131 5.20 -28.36 22.98
N THR A 132 5.76 -28.67 21.82
CA THR A 132 6.75 -29.72 21.61
C THR A 132 8.03 -29.13 21.01
N THR A 133 9.04 -29.96 20.84
CA THR A 133 10.28 -29.59 20.15
C THR A 133 9.99 -29.00 18.76
N LEU A 134 10.52 -27.80 18.52
CA LEU A 134 10.49 -27.16 17.22
C LEU A 134 11.53 -27.82 16.31
N VAL A 135 11.13 -28.15 15.08
CA VAL A 135 11.97 -28.81 14.06
C VAL A 135 11.93 -28.05 12.74
N SER A 136 13.01 -28.12 11.95
CA SER A 136 13.04 -27.49 10.62
C SER A 136 11.90 -28.00 9.73
N GLY A 137 11.14 -27.07 9.14
CA GLY A 137 9.95 -27.35 8.32
C GLY A 137 8.63 -27.19 9.06
N ASP A 138 8.66 -27.01 10.38
CA ASP A 138 7.47 -26.65 11.13
C ASP A 138 6.85 -25.34 10.64
N VAL A 139 5.54 -25.33 10.46
CA VAL A 139 4.76 -24.15 10.07
C VAL A 139 4.02 -23.64 11.30
N PHE A 140 4.35 -22.43 11.77
CA PHE A 140 3.69 -21.86 12.96
C PHE A 140 2.41 -21.08 12.63
N THR A 141 2.29 -20.59 11.39
CA THR A 141 1.13 -19.81 10.92
C THR A 141 0.97 -19.91 9.41
N THR A 142 -0.23 -19.62 8.93
CA THR A 142 -0.51 -19.29 7.53
C THR A 142 -1.03 -17.87 7.46
N VAL A 143 -0.32 -16.99 6.76
CA VAL A 143 -0.72 -15.59 6.64
C VAL A 143 -1.95 -15.42 5.74
N PRO A 144 -2.79 -14.40 6.00
CA PRO A 144 -3.92 -14.08 5.13
C PRO A 144 -3.51 -13.84 3.68
N THR A 145 -4.39 -14.17 2.74
CA THR A 145 -4.15 -14.01 1.29
C THR A 145 -3.69 -12.60 0.92
N ALA A 146 -4.25 -11.58 1.57
CA ALA A 146 -3.93 -10.17 1.34
C ALA A 146 -2.47 -9.79 1.62
N ILE A 147 -1.71 -10.61 2.36
CA ILE A 147 -0.31 -10.34 2.68
C ILE A 147 0.64 -11.45 2.21
N ARG A 148 0.21 -12.36 1.33
CA ARG A 148 1.11 -13.40 0.81
C ARG A 148 2.16 -12.79 -0.12
N PRO A 149 3.44 -13.14 0.02
CA PRO A 149 4.45 -12.63 -0.89
C PRO A 149 4.32 -13.30 -2.26
N ALA A 150 4.72 -12.61 -3.32
CA ALA A 150 4.66 -13.13 -4.69
C ALA A 150 5.78 -14.14 -5.00
N VAL A 151 6.85 -14.11 -4.22
CA VAL A 151 7.96 -15.05 -4.23
C VAL A 151 8.23 -15.50 -2.80
N ASP A 152 8.88 -16.65 -2.61
CA ASP A 152 9.26 -17.08 -1.27
C ASP A 152 10.18 -16.02 -0.62
N HIS A 153 9.83 -15.63 0.60
CA HIS A 153 10.53 -14.59 1.34
C HIS A 153 11.30 -15.21 2.51
N ASP A 154 12.62 -15.24 2.34
CA ASP A 154 13.55 -15.66 3.38
C ASP A 154 13.82 -14.52 4.35
N MET A 155 13.73 -14.82 5.63
CA MET A 155 14.05 -13.88 6.69
C MET A 155 14.88 -14.50 7.79
N VAL A 156 15.68 -13.66 8.44
CA VAL A 156 16.42 -14.05 9.64
C VAL A 156 15.49 -13.92 10.83
N ILE A 157 15.30 -15.02 11.56
CA ILE A 157 14.58 -15.07 12.84
C ILE A 157 15.59 -15.35 13.96
N GLY A 158 15.31 -14.89 15.17
CA GLY A 158 16.06 -15.28 16.35
C GLY A 158 15.38 -16.43 17.06
N GLY A 159 16.08 -17.12 17.95
CA GLY A 159 15.41 -18.01 18.89
C GLY A 159 16.35 -18.60 19.93
N SER A 160 15.76 -19.22 20.95
CA SER A 160 16.50 -20.06 21.88
C SER A 160 16.87 -21.39 21.22
N HIS A 161 17.98 -22.01 21.64
CA HIS A 161 18.32 -23.38 21.25
C HIS A 161 19.14 -24.11 22.33
N GLY A 162 19.21 -25.43 22.20
CA GLY A 162 19.93 -26.32 23.13
C GLY A 162 19.04 -26.84 24.26
N THR A 163 19.61 -27.71 25.10
CA THR A 163 18.90 -28.29 26.24
C THR A 163 18.41 -27.17 27.17
N ASN A 164 17.09 -27.07 27.35
CA ASN A 164 16.40 -26.05 28.14
C ASN A 164 16.48 -24.60 27.59
N GLY A 165 16.84 -24.38 26.32
CA GLY A 165 16.76 -23.05 25.69
C GLY A 165 17.75 -22.02 26.26
N THR A 166 18.93 -22.46 26.71
CA THR A 166 19.94 -21.62 27.35
C THR A 166 20.80 -20.80 26.38
N ASN A 167 20.79 -21.12 25.08
CA ASN A 167 21.55 -20.41 24.06
C ASN A 167 20.64 -19.63 23.12
N PHE A 168 21.17 -18.59 22.49
CA PHE A 168 20.47 -17.77 21.51
C PHE A 168 21.18 -17.81 20.16
N GLY A 169 20.41 -17.95 19.08
CA GLY A 169 20.94 -18.01 17.73
C GLY A 169 20.04 -17.34 16.71
N ALA A 170 20.62 -17.06 15.55
CA ALA A 170 19.90 -16.64 14.35
C ALA A 170 19.59 -17.87 13.48
N PHE A 171 18.36 -17.98 13.01
CA PHE A 171 17.87 -19.05 12.16
C PHE A 171 17.18 -18.47 10.94
N ARG A 172 16.86 -19.34 9.98
CA ARG A 172 16.09 -18.95 8.80
C ARG A 172 14.60 -19.17 9.07
N GLY A 173 13.79 -18.22 8.68
CA GLY A 173 12.35 -18.35 8.52
C GLY A 173 12.00 -18.18 7.05
N ILE A 174 11.04 -18.94 6.55
CA ILE A 174 10.60 -18.82 5.15
C ILE A 174 9.11 -18.56 5.13
N LEU A 175 8.71 -17.40 4.63
CA LEU A 175 7.32 -17.14 4.28
C LEU A 175 7.11 -17.51 2.81
N ARG A 176 6.36 -18.59 2.59
CA ARG A 176 6.08 -19.13 1.25
C ARG A 176 5.03 -18.32 0.52
N THR A 177 5.01 -18.44 -0.81
CA THR A 177 3.96 -17.85 -1.66
C THR A 177 2.54 -18.33 -1.35
N ASN A 178 2.38 -19.56 -0.84
CA ASN A 178 1.09 -20.08 -0.37
C ASN A 178 0.66 -19.48 0.99
N GLY A 179 1.52 -18.69 1.62
CA GLY A 179 1.30 -18.02 2.90
C GLY A 179 1.79 -18.78 4.14
N THR A 180 2.31 -20.01 4.02
CA THR A 180 2.84 -20.73 5.19
C THR A 180 4.17 -20.10 5.64
N PHE A 181 4.29 -19.85 6.93
CA PHE A 181 5.54 -19.36 7.52
C PHE A 181 6.24 -20.50 8.27
N GLU A 182 7.33 -20.97 7.67
CA GLU A 182 8.14 -22.10 8.12
C GLU A 182 9.32 -21.65 8.99
N TYR A 183 9.56 -22.41 10.06
CA TYR A 183 10.81 -22.38 10.80
C TYR A 183 11.87 -23.25 10.11
N ARG A 184 13.08 -22.72 9.90
CA ARG A 184 14.23 -23.43 9.33
C ARG A 184 15.45 -23.24 10.22
N GLY A 185 15.44 -23.92 11.35
CA GLY A 185 16.55 -23.96 12.30
C GLY A 185 16.72 -25.32 12.98
N PRO A 186 17.57 -25.42 14.02
CA PRO A 186 17.86 -26.66 14.72
C PRO A 186 16.66 -27.24 15.48
N SER A 187 16.63 -28.56 15.62
CA SER A 187 15.56 -29.33 16.26
C SER A 187 15.53 -29.24 17.81
N VAL A 188 15.96 -28.13 18.41
CA VAL A 188 16.05 -27.94 19.87
C VAL A 188 15.67 -26.52 20.31
N SER A 189 14.87 -25.83 19.49
CA SER A 189 14.36 -24.50 19.82
C SER A 189 13.04 -24.58 20.59
N THR A 190 12.88 -23.71 21.58
CA THR A 190 11.66 -23.61 22.40
C THR A 190 10.93 -22.29 22.22
N LEU A 191 11.66 -21.24 21.82
CA LEU A 191 11.19 -19.89 21.64
C LEU A 191 11.80 -19.30 20.36
N VAL A 192 10.97 -18.68 19.53
CA VAL A 192 11.39 -18.00 18.30
C VAL A 192 10.92 -16.54 18.33
N PHE A 193 11.83 -15.65 17.96
CA PHE A 193 11.58 -14.22 17.80
C PHE A 193 11.61 -13.87 16.32
N ILE A 194 10.54 -13.26 15.83
CA ILE A 194 10.49 -12.65 14.52
C ILE A 194 10.88 -11.18 14.72
N PRO A 195 12.11 -10.78 14.35
CA PRO A 195 12.48 -9.37 14.40
C PRO A 195 11.57 -8.58 13.47
N PRO A 196 11.39 -7.26 13.70
CA PRO A 196 10.66 -6.42 12.77
C PRO A 196 11.22 -6.58 11.35
N THR A 197 10.43 -7.22 10.49
CA THR A 197 10.82 -7.59 9.13
C THR A 197 9.82 -7.00 8.16
N THR A 198 10.29 -6.60 6.98
CA THR A 198 9.43 -6.02 5.94
C THR A 198 9.65 -6.69 4.60
N TYR A 199 8.56 -6.83 3.84
CA TYR A 199 8.60 -7.21 2.43
C TYR A 199 7.52 -6.46 1.66
N TRP A 200 7.62 -6.50 0.33
CA TRP A 200 6.71 -5.81 -0.57
C TRP A 200 5.83 -6.82 -1.31
N LEU A 201 4.56 -6.46 -1.47
CA LEU A 201 3.64 -7.16 -2.35
C LEU A 201 3.90 -6.69 -3.79
N SER A 202 3.87 -7.60 -4.78
CA SER A 202 4.02 -7.32 -6.21
C SER A 202 2.78 -6.70 -6.84
#